data_AF-A0A918F3E6-F1
#
_entry.id   AF-A0A918F3E6-F1
#
_cell.length_a   1.000
_cell.length_b   1.000
_cell.length_c   1.000
_cell.angle_alpha   90.00
_cell.angle_beta   90.00
_cell.angle_gamma   90.00
#
_symmetry.space_group_name_H-M   'P 1'
#
loop_
_entity.id
_entity.type
_entity.pdbx_description
1 polymer ?
#
loop_
_entity_poly.entity_id
_entity_poly.type
_entity_poly.pdbx_seq_one_letter_code
_entity_poly.pdbx_strand_id
1 'polypeptide(L)'
;MELYDPRPTVAIPDLNGKYERFLLALEHAPPAEHFLVFLGDMIDDGPGVRQILQHLRQIHAEHGLQVLAGNHEELMINALCGLPGERHPIDPTPRDTPEWQRWLRNGGRATLASYDSKQELVSDVQWLMQHSKRWFIRRRWLYSHATRPHPDQQPISPEQRTPAGADLLLWDRPTSTANLYELREDLIGSVHGHTPRPQPDRLLGPDRKPAWFIDLGKHARDIAIHHSETGAHVLKAPPVIQESRAQSVSPVRFPTLFRKKAT
;
A
#
# COMPACT_ATOMS: atom_id res chain seq x y z
N MET A 1 -0.84 23.67 -15.85
CA MET A 1 0.36 22.99 -16.34
C MET A 1 0.98 22.33 -15.11
N GLU A 2 0.69 21.05 -14.85
CA GLU A 2 1.36 20.35 -13.75
C GLU A 2 2.86 20.33 -14.06
N LEU A 3 3.67 20.88 -13.16
CA LEU A 3 5.12 20.89 -13.28
C LEU A 3 5.60 19.44 -13.32
N TYR A 4 6.39 19.11 -14.34
CA TYR A 4 7.01 17.80 -14.46
C TYR A 4 7.84 17.50 -13.21
N ASP A 5 7.51 16.41 -12.51
CA ASP A 5 8.26 15.94 -11.36
C ASP A 5 9.41 15.00 -11.82
N PRO A 6 10.68 15.43 -11.70
CA PRO A 6 11.84 14.70 -12.20
C PRO A 6 12.28 13.57 -11.28
N ARG A 7 11.68 13.37 -10.10
CA ARG A 7 12.07 12.29 -9.20
C ARG A 7 11.74 10.90 -9.76
N PRO A 8 12.65 9.91 -9.69
CA PRO A 8 12.34 8.51 -9.98
C PRO A 8 11.19 7.99 -9.11
N THR A 9 10.47 6.98 -9.61
CA THR A 9 9.38 6.37 -8.84
C THR A 9 9.93 5.17 -8.05
N VAL A 10 9.57 5.09 -6.77
CA VAL A 10 9.76 3.87 -5.98
C VAL A 10 8.41 3.35 -5.52
N ALA A 11 8.12 2.09 -5.84
CA ALA A 11 6.95 1.39 -5.33
C ALA A 11 7.30 0.62 -4.06
N ILE A 12 6.44 0.77 -3.05
CA ILE A 12 6.55 0.16 -1.72
C ILE A 12 5.38 -0.84 -1.57
N PRO A 13 5.66 -2.10 -1.21
CA PRO A 13 4.66 -3.16 -1.11
C PRO A 13 3.81 -3.01 0.15
N ASP A 14 2.95 -3.99 0.34
CA ASP A 14 2.16 -4.28 1.53
C ASP A 14 3.00 -4.12 2.80
N LEU A 15 2.49 -3.31 3.73
CA LEU A 15 3.15 -3.02 5.00
C LEU A 15 2.49 -3.77 6.15
N ASN A 16 1.19 -4.03 6.07
CA ASN A 16 0.39 -4.72 7.10
C ASN A 16 0.73 -4.22 8.52
N GLY A 17 0.70 -2.90 8.72
CA GLY A 17 0.99 -2.26 10.00
C GLY A 17 2.42 -2.45 10.53
N LYS A 18 3.38 -2.93 9.73
CA LYS A 18 4.78 -3.09 10.13
C LYS A 18 5.56 -1.79 9.94
N TYR A 19 5.51 -0.94 10.96
CA TYR A 19 6.16 0.39 10.93
C TYR A 19 7.66 0.32 10.62
N GLU A 20 8.39 -0.69 11.12
CA GLU A 20 9.82 -0.83 10.81
C GLU A 20 10.10 -1.07 9.32
N ARG A 21 9.22 -1.79 8.61
CA ARG A 21 9.33 -1.98 7.16
C ARG A 21 9.09 -0.66 6.41
N PHE A 22 8.17 0.16 6.92
CA PHE A 22 7.93 1.50 6.41
C PHE A 22 9.17 2.40 6.58
N LEU A 23 9.77 2.42 7.77
CA LEU A 23 10.99 3.20 8.03
C LEU A 23 12.16 2.75 7.15
N LEU A 24 12.38 1.44 7.04
CA LEU A 24 13.40 0.87 6.16
C LEU A 24 13.20 1.29 4.70
N ALA A 25 11.96 1.30 4.21
CA ALA A 25 11.66 1.77 2.87
C ALA A 25 12.01 3.26 2.69
N LEU A 26 11.70 4.11 3.67
CA LEU A 26 11.98 5.55 3.60
C LEU A 26 13.48 5.89 3.72
N GLU A 27 14.25 5.08 4.44
CA GLU A 27 15.70 5.21 4.51
C GLU A 27 16.34 5.03 3.13
N HIS A 28 15.86 4.05 2.37
CA HIS A 28 16.37 3.72 1.03
C HIS A 28 15.67 4.48 -0.11
N ALA A 29 14.50 5.05 0.14
CA ALA A 29 13.76 5.88 -0.82
C ALA A 29 13.28 7.18 -0.15
N PRO A 30 14.19 8.13 0.14
CA PRO A 30 13.81 9.41 0.74
C PRO A 30 12.78 10.15 -0.12
N PRO A 31 11.65 10.63 0.43
CA PRO A 31 10.60 11.28 -0.36
C PRO A 31 11.03 12.58 -1.06
N ALA A 32 12.07 13.24 -0.55
CA ALA A 32 12.65 14.42 -1.20
C ALA A 32 13.32 14.08 -2.55
N GLU A 33 13.75 12.82 -2.72
CA GLU A 33 14.51 12.34 -3.88
C GLU A 33 13.67 11.42 -4.77
N HIS A 34 12.63 10.80 -4.23
CA HIS A 34 11.80 9.80 -4.91
C HIS A 34 10.32 10.17 -4.86
N PHE A 35 9.59 9.88 -5.93
CA PHE A 35 8.12 9.85 -5.89
C PHE A 35 7.68 8.46 -5.42
N LEU A 36 7.00 8.40 -4.28
CA LEU A 36 6.62 7.13 -3.67
C LEU A 36 5.23 6.67 -4.14
N VAL A 37 5.11 5.38 -4.43
CA VAL A 37 3.83 4.70 -4.70
C VAL A 37 3.66 3.56 -3.70
N PHE A 38 2.69 3.66 -2.80
CA PHE A 38 2.35 2.58 -1.87
C PHE A 38 1.29 1.69 -2.51
N LEU A 39 1.54 0.38 -2.60
CA LEU A 39 0.75 -0.56 -3.40
C LEU A 39 -0.55 -1.04 -2.74
N GLY A 40 -0.92 -0.50 -1.58
CA GLY A 40 -2.07 -0.95 -0.78
C GLY A 40 -1.64 -1.82 0.41
N ASP A 41 -2.62 -2.29 1.17
CA ASP A 41 -2.41 -3.14 2.36
C ASP A 41 -1.40 -2.52 3.34
N MET A 42 -1.59 -1.24 3.60
CA MET A 42 -0.78 -0.49 4.56
C MET A 42 -1.23 -0.79 6.00
N ILE A 43 -2.52 -1.13 6.15
CA ILE A 43 -3.20 -1.34 7.43
C ILE A 43 -3.30 -2.83 7.82
N ASP A 44 -3.90 -3.08 8.98
CA ASP A 44 -4.19 -4.40 9.56
C ASP A 44 -2.94 -5.23 9.94
N ASP A 45 -3.15 -6.29 10.74
CA ASP A 45 -2.15 -7.27 11.26
C ASP A 45 -1.02 -6.73 12.16
N GLY A 46 -0.49 -5.54 11.92
CA GLY A 46 0.60 -4.92 12.69
C GLY A 46 0.14 -3.76 13.58
N PRO A 47 0.89 -3.43 14.65
CA PRO A 47 0.51 -2.38 15.60
C PRO A 47 0.79 -0.95 15.08
N GLY A 48 1.56 -0.81 14.00
CA GLY A 48 2.08 0.47 13.51
C GLY A 48 1.19 1.22 12.53
N VAL A 49 -0.09 0.83 12.40
CA VAL A 49 -1.00 1.35 11.36
C VAL A 49 -1.16 2.87 11.46
N ARG A 50 -1.51 3.38 12.65
CA ARG A 50 -1.64 4.83 12.88
C ARG A 50 -0.38 5.61 12.51
N GLN A 51 0.80 5.14 12.92
CA GLN A 51 2.07 5.81 12.61
C GLN A 51 2.31 5.87 11.10
N ILE A 52 2.08 4.75 10.39
CA ILE A 52 2.22 4.70 8.92
C ILE A 52 1.31 5.73 8.27
N LEU A 53 0.02 5.76 8.60
CA LEU A 53 -0.93 6.69 7.99
C LEU A 53 -0.60 8.16 8.30
N GLN A 54 -0.17 8.47 9.53
CA GLN A 54 0.30 9.82 9.89
C GLN A 54 1.48 10.28 9.01
N HIS A 55 2.49 9.42 8.83
CA HIS A 55 3.62 9.75 7.98
C HIS A 55 3.23 9.86 6.50
N LEU A 56 2.36 8.98 6.00
CA LEU A 56 1.87 9.07 4.61
C LEU A 56 1.19 10.42 4.34
N ARG A 57 0.36 10.91 5.27
CA ARG A 57 -0.28 12.22 5.13
C ARG A 57 0.72 13.36 5.11
N GLN A 58 1.72 13.30 5.98
CA GLN A 58 2.79 14.30 6.01
C GLN A 58 3.58 14.30 4.69
N ILE A 59 4.03 13.13 4.23
CA ILE A 59 4.78 13.01 2.98
C ILE A 59 3.93 13.46 1.79
N HIS A 60 2.64 13.09 1.76
CA HIS A 60 1.71 13.53 0.73
C HIS A 60 1.62 15.07 0.68
N ALA A 61 1.53 15.73 1.83
CA ALA A 61 1.44 17.20 1.90
C ALA A 61 2.76 17.90 1.52
N GLU A 62 3.91 17.34 1.90
CA GLU A 62 5.22 17.99 1.73
C GLU A 62 5.89 17.69 0.39
N HIS A 63 5.74 16.46 -0.10
CA HIS A 63 6.49 15.93 -1.24
C HIS A 63 5.59 15.36 -2.33
N GLY A 64 4.31 15.11 -2.04
CA GLY A 64 3.45 14.29 -2.88
C GLY A 64 3.83 12.81 -2.83
N LEU A 65 2.84 11.94 -2.95
CA LEU A 65 2.97 10.50 -3.15
C LEU A 65 1.67 9.96 -3.77
N GLN A 66 1.66 8.69 -4.14
CA GLN A 66 0.41 7.99 -4.44
C GLN A 66 0.22 6.81 -3.50
N VAL A 67 -0.94 6.71 -2.85
CA VAL A 67 -1.38 5.48 -2.18
C VAL A 67 -2.38 4.74 -3.07
N LEU A 68 -2.27 3.42 -3.14
CA LEU A 68 -3.26 2.57 -3.79
C LEU A 68 -4.13 1.90 -2.73
N ALA A 69 -5.36 1.58 -3.09
CA ALA A 69 -6.22 0.77 -2.23
C ALA A 69 -5.81 -0.69 -2.35
N GLY A 70 -5.55 -1.35 -1.22
CA GLY A 70 -5.51 -2.80 -1.10
C GLY A 70 -6.86 -3.40 -0.73
N ASN A 71 -6.91 -4.72 -0.64
CA ASN A 71 -8.13 -5.39 -0.18
C ASN A 71 -8.37 -5.18 1.31
N HIS A 72 -7.34 -4.95 2.13
CA HIS A 72 -7.51 -4.61 3.54
C HIS A 72 -8.15 -3.23 3.73
N GLU A 73 -7.75 -2.22 2.97
CA GLU A 73 -8.44 -0.92 2.98
C GLU A 73 -9.90 -1.06 2.54
N GLU A 74 -10.21 -1.90 1.55
CA GLU A 74 -11.59 -2.18 1.16
C GLU A 74 -12.40 -2.84 2.28
N LEU A 75 -11.83 -3.84 2.97
CA LEU A 75 -12.49 -4.51 4.09
C LEU A 75 -12.81 -3.53 5.22
N MET A 76 -11.85 -2.68 5.59
CA MET A 76 -12.05 -1.64 6.60
C MET A 76 -13.15 -0.66 6.16
N ILE A 77 -13.06 -0.11 4.95
CA ILE A 77 -14.06 0.86 4.45
C ILE A 77 -15.46 0.24 4.43
N ASN A 78 -15.59 -1.02 3.98
CA ASN A 78 -16.88 -1.71 3.96
C ASN A 78 -17.43 -1.95 5.38
N ALA A 79 -16.57 -2.31 6.33
CA ALA A 79 -16.97 -2.50 7.73
C ALA A 79 -17.41 -1.19 8.41
N LEU A 80 -16.76 -0.07 8.08
CA LEU A 80 -16.99 1.22 8.73
C LEU A 80 -18.05 2.10 8.06
N CYS A 81 -18.28 1.89 6.75
CA CYS A 81 -19.09 2.78 5.92
C CYS A 81 -20.17 2.05 5.12
N GLY A 82 -20.35 0.74 5.28
CA GLY A 82 -21.27 -0.07 4.47
C GLY A 82 -20.68 -0.41 3.11
N LEU A 83 -21.35 -1.24 2.31
CA LEU A 83 -20.88 -1.68 0.99
C LEU A 83 -21.02 -0.59 -0.08
N PRO A 84 -20.36 -0.74 -1.25
CA PRO A 84 -20.61 0.16 -2.38
C PRO A 84 -22.10 0.18 -2.75
N GLY A 85 -22.68 1.36 -2.93
CA GLY A 85 -24.14 1.54 -3.13
C GLY A 85 -24.93 1.71 -1.83
N GLU A 86 -24.36 1.34 -0.69
CA GLU A 86 -24.99 1.41 0.65
C GLU A 86 -24.19 2.29 1.63
N ARG A 87 -23.43 3.25 1.08
CA ARG A 87 -22.50 4.05 1.88
C ARG A 87 -23.22 4.89 2.93
N HIS A 88 -22.77 4.79 4.17
CA HIS A 88 -23.17 5.64 5.29
C HIS A 88 -21.95 6.36 5.88
N PRO A 89 -22.15 7.38 6.75
CA PRO A 89 -21.03 8.02 7.45
C PRO A 89 -20.14 6.98 8.17
N ILE A 90 -18.84 7.25 8.22
CA ILE A 90 -17.86 6.37 8.87
C ILE A 90 -18.22 6.23 10.35
N ASP A 91 -18.49 5.01 10.79
CA ASP A 91 -18.75 4.70 12.19
C ASP A 91 -17.82 3.57 12.69
N PRO A 92 -16.78 3.90 13.48
CA PRO A 92 -15.85 2.93 14.06
C PRO A 92 -16.38 2.24 15.33
N THR A 93 -17.68 2.36 15.62
CA THR A 93 -18.29 1.66 16.75
C THR A 93 -18.46 0.17 16.42
N PRO A 94 -18.10 -0.75 17.32
CA PRO A 94 -18.27 -2.19 17.06
C PRO A 94 -19.70 -2.57 16.70
N ARG A 95 -19.85 -3.42 15.69
CA ARG A 95 -21.13 -3.92 15.18
C ARG A 95 -21.05 -5.41 14.90
N ASP A 96 -22.18 -6.09 14.97
CA ASP A 96 -22.27 -7.50 14.58
C ASP A 96 -22.77 -7.66 13.13
N THR A 97 -22.06 -7.01 12.18
CA THR A 97 -22.34 -7.17 10.74
C THR A 97 -21.36 -8.15 10.11
N PRO A 98 -21.73 -8.84 9.02
CA PRO A 98 -20.82 -9.72 8.29
C PRO A 98 -19.53 -9.03 7.84
N GLU A 99 -19.60 -7.77 7.41
CA GLU A 99 -18.47 -6.96 6.95
C GLU A 99 -17.52 -6.64 8.09
N TRP A 100 -18.05 -6.24 9.25
CA TRP A 100 -17.26 -5.99 10.46
C TRP A 100 -16.53 -7.26 10.90
N GLN A 101 -17.26 -8.38 11.01
CA GLN A 101 -16.66 -9.66 11.38
C GLN A 101 -15.63 -10.14 10.36
N ARG A 102 -15.86 -9.92 9.06
CA ARG A 102 -14.91 -10.23 8.00
C ARG A 102 -13.64 -9.41 8.13
N TRP A 103 -13.72 -8.10 8.33
CA TRP A 103 -12.55 -7.25 8.54
C TRP A 103 -11.77 -7.66 9.79
N LEU A 104 -12.44 -7.88 10.93
CA LEU A 104 -11.76 -8.30 12.16
C LEU A 104 -11.03 -9.64 12.04
N ARG A 105 -11.57 -10.60 11.27
CA ARG A 105 -10.89 -11.87 10.98
C ARG A 105 -9.66 -11.71 10.08
N ASN A 106 -9.58 -10.62 9.33
CA ASN A 106 -8.45 -10.29 8.44
C ASN A 106 -7.54 -9.21 9.06
N GLY A 107 -7.39 -9.18 10.38
CA GLY A 107 -6.39 -8.34 11.04
C GLY A 107 -6.85 -6.94 11.45
N GLY A 108 -8.11 -6.57 11.20
CA GLY A 108 -8.68 -5.26 11.56
C GLY A 108 -8.59 -4.88 13.05
N ARG A 109 -8.44 -5.88 13.93
CA ARG A 109 -8.22 -5.66 15.37
C ARG A 109 -6.96 -4.86 15.65
N ALA A 110 -5.89 -5.09 14.89
CA ALA A 110 -4.62 -4.38 15.08
C ALA A 110 -4.74 -2.91 14.65
N THR A 111 -5.45 -2.64 13.55
CA THR A 111 -5.81 -1.27 13.13
C THR A 111 -6.56 -0.56 14.24
N LEU A 112 -7.67 -1.11 14.75
CA LEU A 112 -8.44 -0.51 15.84
C LEU A 112 -7.58 -0.24 17.09
N ALA A 113 -6.73 -1.20 17.47
CA ALA A 113 -5.87 -1.08 18.64
C ALA A 113 -4.74 -0.05 18.49
N SER A 114 -4.40 0.36 17.26
CA SER A 114 -3.36 1.37 17.01
C SER A 114 -3.82 2.81 17.22
N TYR A 115 -5.13 3.04 17.42
CA TYR A 115 -5.72 4.36 17.61
C TYR A 115 -6.20 4.58 19.04
N ASP A 116 -5.80 5.70 19.62
CA ASP A 116 -6.28 6.16 20.94
C ASP A 116 -7.65 6.87 20.83
N SER A 117 -8.04 7.28 19.63
CA SER A 117 -9.22 8.09 19.36
C SER A 117 -9.97 7.62 18.12
N LYS A 118 -11.30 7.49 18.26
CA LYS A 118 -12.20 7.21 17.13
C LYS A 118 -12.14 8.31 16.09
N GLN A 119 -11.96 9.56 16.50
CA GLN A 119 -11.91 10.71 15.59
C GLN A 119 -10.67 10.68 14.70
N GLU A 120 -9.52 10.23 15.24
CA GLU A 120 -8.30 10.07 14.45
C GLU A 120 -8.47 8.95 13.39
N LEU A 121 -9.01 7.80 13.80
CA LEU A 121 -9.31 6.71 12.87
C LEU A 121 -10.26 7.17 11.75
N VAL A 122 -11.35 7.87 12.10
CA VAL A 122 -12.27 8.44 11.11
C VAL A 122 -11.54 9.35 10.13
N SER A 123 -10.67 10.24 10.62
CA SER A 123 -9.91 11.16 9.77
C SER A 123 -8.98 10.44 8.80
N ASP A 124 -8.34 9.35 9.23
CA ASP A 124 -7.46 8.55 8.38
C ASP A 124 -8.22 7.71 7.36
N VAL A 125 -9.37 7.15 7.75
CA VAL A 125 -10.27 6.45 6.82
C VAL A 125 -10.77 7.42 5.73
N GLN A 126 -11.16 8.64 6.11
CA GLN A 126 -11.56 9.68 5.15
C GLN A 126 -10.43 9.99 4.16
N TRP A 127 -9.20 10.14 4.67
CA TRP A 127 -8.05 10.41 3.82
C TRP A 127 -7.75 9.26 2.86
N LEU A 128 -7.80 8.01 3.34
CA LEU A 128 -7.65 6.84 2.48
C LEU A 128 -8.72 6.79 1.38
N MET A 129 -9.98 7.07 1.71
CA MET A 129 -11.07 7.13 0.73
C MET A 129 -10.87 8.23 -0.33
N GLN A 130 -10.25 9.35 0.04
CA GLN A 130 -10.02 10.49 -0.85
C GLN A 130 -8.78 10.31 -1.74
N HIS A 131 -7.73 9.67 -1.22
CA HIS A 131 -6.41 9.67 -1.87
C HIS A 131 -6.02 8.32 -2.50
N SER A 132 -6.67 7.22 -2.10
CA SER A 132 -6.36 5.88 -2.63
C SER A 132 -6.94 5.68 -4.02
N LYS A 133 -6.06 5.33 -4.97
CA LYS A 133 -6.47 4.93 -6.33
C LYS A 133 -6.48 3.42 -6.47
N ARG A 134 -7.23 2.92 -7.45
CA ARG A 134 -7.21 1.49 -7.79
C ARG A 134 -5.98 1.08 -8.57
N TRP A 135 -5.46 2.01 -9.36
CA TRP A 135 -4.21 1.89 -10.06
C TRP A 135 -3.67 3.28 -10.37
N PHE A 136 -2.39 3.35 -10.72
CA PHE A 136 -1.71 4.59 -11.05
C PHE A 136 -0.70 4.35 -12.15
N ILE A 137 -0.55 5.30 -13.07
CA ILE A 137 0.48 5.27 -14.11
C ILE A 137 1.42 6.45 -13.89
N ARG A 138 2.72 6.16 -13.84
CA ARG A 138 3.77 7.19 -13.80
C ARG A 138 5.00 6.65 -14.52
N ARG A 139 5.59 7.48 -15.40
CA ARG A 139 6.80 7.13 -16.17
C ARG A 139 6.68 5.80 -16.90
N ARG A 140 5.56 5.59 -17.60
CA ARG A 140 5.28 4.38 -18.41
C ARG A 140 5.15 3.08 -17.59
N TRP A 141 5.19 3.14 -16.26
CA TRP A 141 4.90 2.02 -15.38
C TRP A 141 3.47 2.10 -14.87
N LEU A 142 2.80 0.95 -14.78
CA LEU A 142 1.52 0.78 -14.10
C LEU A 142 1.73 0.21 -12.69
N TYR A 143 1.03 0.77 -11.72
CA TYR A 143 1.03 0.31 -10.34
C TYR A 143 -0.40 -0.02 -9.95
N SER A 144 -0.63 -1.20 -9.40
CA SER A 144 -1.92 -1.66 -8.88
C SER A 144 -1.68 -2.71 -7.80
N HIS A 145 -2.63 -2.87 -6.89
CA HIS A 145 -2.45 -3.75 -5.74
C HIS A 145 -2.23 -5.22 -6.13
N ALA A 146 -3.21 -5.84 -6.81
CA ALA A 146 -3.19 -7.29 -7.03
C ALA A 146 -2.85 -7.75 -8.46
N THR A 147 -3.38 -7.06 -9.48
CA THR A 147 -3.24 -7.47 -10.89
C THR A 147 -3.34 -6.28 -11.83
N ARG A 148 -3.06 -6.48 -13.12
CA ARG A 148 -3.25 -5.45 -14.16
C ARG A 148 -4.75 -5.16 -14.35
N PRO A 149 -5.17 -3.91 -14.57
CA PRO A 149 -6.56 -3.64 -14.96
C PRO A 149 -6.84 -4.26 -16.33
N HIS A 150 -8.10 -4.64 -16.56
CA HIS A 150 -8.54 -5.05 -17.89
C HIS A 150 -8.32 -3.89 -18.89
N PRO A 151 -7.97 -4.16 -20.17
CA PRO A 151 -7.67 -3.10 -21.14
C PRO A 151 -8.82 -2.11 -21.34
N ASP A 152 -10.05 -2.63 -21.31
CA ASP A 152 -11.28 -1.84 -21.44
C ASP A 152 -11.86 -1.33 -20.10
N GLN A 153 -11.24 -1.65 -18.96
CA GLN A 153 -11.74 -1.15 -17.67
C GLN A 153 -11.34 0.31 -17.46
N GLN A 154 -12.29 1.20 -17.72
CA GLN A 154 -12.52 2.34 -16.83
C GLN A 154 -12.75 1.80 -15.39
N PRO A 155 -12.45 2.56 -14.33
CA PRO A 155 -12.70 2.10 -12.96
C PRO A 155 -14.12 1.55 -12.87
N ILE A 156 -14.21 0.26 -12.57
CA ILE A 156 -15.46 -0.49 -12.51
C ILE A 156 -16.37 0.29 -11.56
N SER A 157 -17.54 0.72 -12.02
CA SER A 157 -18.52 1.28 -11.08
C SER A 157 -18.85 0.18 -10.07
N PRO A 158 -19.16 0.52 -8.80
CA PRO A 158 -19.64 -0.44 -7.80
C PRO A 158 -20.59 -1.54 -8.31
N GLU A 159 -21.41 -1.19 -9.31
CA GLU A 159 -22.48 -1.96 -9.93
C GLU A 159 -21.98 -3.00 -10.94
N GLN A 160 -20.74 -2.88 -11.44
CA GLN A 160 -20.17 -3.71 -12.51
C GLN A 160 -19.28 -4.86 -11.98
N ARG A 161 -19.36 -5.17 -10.68
CA ARG A 161 -18.68 -6.31 -10.07
C ARG A 161 -19.21 -7.63 -10.66
N THR A 162 -18.34 -8.61 -10.88
CA THR A 162 -18.68 -9.93 -11.45
C THR A 162 -19.71 -10.68 -10.57
N PRO A 163 -20.31 -11.79 -11.03
CA PRO A 163 -21.29 -12.55 -10.25
C PRO A 163 -20.78 -13.09 -8.88
N ALA A 164 -19.46 -13.06 -8.63
CA ALA A 164 -18.84 -13.37 -7.33
C ALA A 164 -18.47 -12.12 -6.49
N GLY A 165 -18.71 -10.90 -6.99
CA GLY A 165 -18.70 -9.64 -6.25
C GLY A 165 -17.33 -9.07 -5.86
N ALA A 166 -16.22 -9.76 -6.12
CA ALA A 166 -14.89 -9.33 -5.73
C ALA A 166 -14.19 -8.51 -6.82
N ASP A 167 -13.55 -7.41 -6.42
CA ASP A 167 -12.77 -6.58 -7.30
C ASP A 167 -11.42 -7.22 -7.62
N LEU A 168 -11.19 -7.61 -8.87
CA LEU A 168 -9.98 -8.33 -9.25
C LEU A 168 -8.71 -7.50 -9.01
N LEU A 169 -8.78 -6.17 -9.13
CA LEU A 169 -7.63 -5.29 -8.84
C LEU A 169 -7.19 -5.34 -7.38
N LEU A 170 -8.08 -5.79 -6.50
CA LEU A 170 -7.82 -5.93 -5.07
C LEU A 170 -7.61 -7.39 -4.64
N TRP A 171 -8.27 -8.35 -5.29
CA TRP A 171 -8.36 -9.72 -4.76
C TRP A 171 -7.67 -10.78 -5.61
N ASP A 172 -7.39 -10.53 -6.88
CA ASP A 172 -6.83 -11.54 -7.79
C ASP A 172 -5.41 -11.96 -7.39
N ARG A 173 -4.99 -13.17 -7.76
CA ARG A 173 -3.66 -13.71 -7.42
C ARG A 173 -3.05 -14.38 -8.64
N PRO A 174 -2.59 -13.59 -9.64
CA PRO A 174 -2.00 -14.14 -10.84
C PRO A 174 -0.77 -15.00 -10.51
N THR A 175 -0.81 -16.27 -10.91
CA THR A 175 0.28 -17.24 -10.72
C THR A 175 0.99 -17.57 -12.03
N SER A 176 0.45 -17.14 -13.17
CA SER A 176 1.01 -17.40 -14.49
C SER A 176 0.72 -16.25 -15.46
N THR A 177 1.42 -16.25 -16.60
CA THR A 177 1.21 -15.32 -17.71
C THR A 177 -0.25 -15.24 -18.19
N ALA A 178 -0.96 -16.36 -18.20
CA ALA A 178 -2.35 -16.42 -18.68
C ALA A 178 -3.35 -15.70 -17.76
N ASN A 179 -2.94 -15.32 -16.55
CA ASN A 179 -3.78 -14.62 -15.57
C ASN A 179 -3.59 -13.11 -15.58
N LEU A 180 -2.80 -12.56 -16.52
CA LEU A 180 -2.54 -11.14 -16.62
C LEU A 180 -3.14 -10.55 -17.90
N TYR A 181 -3.76 -9.38 -17.77
CA TYR A 181 -4.19 -8.60 -18.92
C TYR A 181 -3.01 -7.94 -19.65
N GLU A 182 -3.20 -7.65 -20.94
CA GLU A 182 -2.24 -6.88 -21.73
C GLU A 182 -2.21 -5.41 -21.31
N LEU A 183 -1.00 -4.84 -21.25
CA LEU A 183 -0.82 -3.41 -21.04
C LEU A 183 -0.88 -2.65 -22.35
N ARG A 184 -1.43 -1.43 -22.28
CA ARG A 184 -1.35 -0.42 -23.35
C ARG A 184 0.08 -0.28 -23.88
N GLU A 185 0.20 -0.02 -25.18
CA GLU A 185 1.47 -0.07 -25.92
C GLU A 185 2.57 0.80 -25.31
N ASP A 186 2.24 2.02 -24.87
CA ASP A 186 3.17 2.99 -24.28
C ASP A 186 3.75 2.56 -22.93
N LEU A 187 3.10 1.64 -22.21
CA LEU A 187 3.56 1.13 -20.93
C LEU A 187 4.66 0.09 -21.09
N ILE A 188 5.61 0.07 -20.17
CA ILE A 188 6.77 -0.83 -20.22
C ILE A 188 6.71 -1.96 -19.19
N GLY A 189 5.76 -1.92 -18.26
CA GLY A 189 5.57 -2.95 -17.25
C GLY A 189 4.62 -2.53 -16.15
N SER A 190 4.37 -3.46 -15.22
CA SER A 190 3.53 -3.24 -14.04
C SER A 190 4.18 -3.73 -12.74
N VAL A 191 3.74 -3.17 -11.61
CA VAL A 191 4.23 -3.51 -10.27
C VAL A 191 3.05 -3.72 -9.31
N HIS A 192 3.12 -4.79 -8.54
CA HIS A 192 2.04 -5.32 -7.70
C HIS A 192 2.54 -5.81 -6.33
N GLY A 193 1.64 -5.80 -5.36
CA GLY A 193 1.78 -6.36 -4.02
C GLY A 193 0.90 -7.60 -3.84
N HIS A 194 0.16 -7.68 -2.73
CA HIS A 194 -0.94 -8.60 -2.39
C HIS A 194 -0.64 -10.10 -2.30
N THR A 195 0.10 -10.65 -3.26
CA THR A 195 0.44 -12.07 -3.32
C THR A 195 1.84 -12.28 -2.76
N PRO A 196 1.99 -12.81 -1.53
CA PRO A 196 3.30 -13.02 -0.93
C PRO A 196 4.18 -13.91 -1.79
N ARG A 197 5.41 -13.46 -2.03
CA ARG A 197 6.47 -14.20 -2.71
C ARG A 197 7.68 -14.32 -1.79
N PRO A 198 8.44 -15.44 -1.82
CA PRO A 198 9.66 -15.56 -1.01
C PRO A 198 10.76 -14.56 -1.42
N GLN A 199 10.68 -14.03 -2.64
CA GLN A 199 11.55 -13.01 -3.21
C GLN A 199 10.75 -12.25 -4.29
N PRO A 200 11.21 -11.06 -4.73
CA PRO A 200 10.56 -10.36 -5.85
C PRO A 200 10.43 -11.27 -7.06
N ASP A 201 9.21 -11.43 -7.53
CA ASP A 201 8.88 -12.32 -8.65
C ASP A 201 8.54 -11.49 -9.89
N ARG A 202 8.94 -12.00 -11.06
CA ARG A 202 8.73 -11.32 -12.34
C ARG A 202 8.02 -12.26 -13.30
N LEU A 203 6.73 -12.04 -13.48
CA LEU A 203 5.94 -12.69 -14.51
C LEU A 203 6.00 -11.87 -15.80
N LEU A 204 5.91 -12.53 -16.94
CA LEU A 204 5.64 -11.86 -18.21
C LEU A 204 4.14 -11.92 -18.47
N GLY A 205 3.53 -10.82 -18.88
CA GLY A 205 2.17 -10.82 -19.43
C GLY A 205 2.13 -11.40 -20.85
N PRO A 206 0.93 -11.57 -21.43
CA PRO A 206 0.76 -12.01 -22.82
C PRO A 206 1.47 -11.08 -23.83
N ASP A 207 1.52 -9.80 -23.49
CA ASP A 207 2.24 -8.72 -24.17
C ASP A 207 3.78 -8.78 -24.02
N ARG A 208 4.31 -9.81 -23.34
CA ARG A 208 5.73 -9.98 -22.99
C ARG A 208 6.31 -8.86 -22.13
N LYS A 209 5.48 -7.98 -21.56
CA LYS A 209 5.92 -6.92 -20.64
C LYS A 209 5.98 -7.49 -19.22
N PRO A 210 6.95 -7.06 -18.39
CA PRO A 210 7.08 -7.54 -17.03
C PRO A 210 5.92 -7.10 -16.14
N ALA A 211 5.52 -7.98 -15.23
CA ALA A 211 4.71 -7.70 -14.05
C ALA A 211 5.51 -8.15 -12.82
N TRP A 212 5.92 -7.18 -12.00
CA TRP A 212 6.66 -7.42 -10.76
C TRP A 212 5.70 -7.62 -9.59
N PHE A 213 5.95 -8.65 -8.79
CA PHE A 213 5.28 -8.90 -7.52
C PHE A 213 6.31 -8.76 -6.41
N ILE A 214 6.14 -7.74 -5.57
CA ILE A 214 7.15 -7.32 -4.59
C ILE A 214 6.69 -7.47 -3.13
N ASP A 215 5.50 -8.04 -2.88
CA ASP A 215 5.13 -8.41 -1.51
C ASP A 215 5.90 -9.66 -1.06
N LEU A 216 6.66 -9.53 0.04
CA LEU A 216 7.39 -10.63 0.66
C LEU A 216 6.54 -11.36 1.73
N GLY A 217 5.32 -10.91 1.97
CA GLY A 217 4.39 -11.41 2.96
C GLY A 217 4.54 -10.73 4.32
N LYS A 218 3.42 -10.68 5.06
CA LYS A 218 3.30 -10.03 6.37
C LYS A 218 4.23 -10.53 7.49
N HIS A 219 4.82 -11.70 7.32
CA HIS A 219 5.77 -12.30 8.27
C HIS A 219 7.24 -11.99 7.92
N ALA A 220 7.51 -11.47 6.72
CA ALA A 220 8.84 -11.06 6.33
C ALA A 220 9.29 -9.84 7.16
N ARG A 221 10.56 -9.87 7.59
CA ARG A 221 11.23 -8.70 8.18
C ARG A 221 11.77 -7.77 7.10
N ASP A 222 12.33 -8.37 6.05
CA ASP A 222 12.82 -7.68 4.87
C ASP A 222 11.65 -7.05 4.09
N ILE A 223 11.97 -6.07 3.26
CA ILE A 223 11.01 -5.47 2.32
C ILE A 223 11.62 -5.45 0.93
N ALA A 224 10.83 -5.78 -0.09
CA ALA A 224 11.23 -5.56 -1.47
C ALA A 224 10.61 -4.28 -2.00
N ILE A 225 11.40 -3.41 -2.62
CA ILE A 225 10.90 -2.21 -3.30
C ILE A 225 11.20 -2.31 -4.79
N HIS A 226 10.43 -1.59 -5.62
CA HIS A 226 10.68 -1.49 -7.05
C HIS A 226 11.03 -0.05 -7.43
N HIS A 227 12.25 0.15 -7.93
CA HIS A 227 12.71 1.43 -8.44
C HIS A 227 12.49 1.48 -9.96
N SER A 228 11.86 2.54 -10.48
CA SER A 228 11.44 2.62 -11.89
C SER A 228 12.55 2.48 -12.92
N GLU A 229 13.81 2.68 -12.49
CA GLU A 229 14.99 2.67 -13.36
C GLU A 229 15.86 1.42 -13.19
N THR A 230 15.79 0.75 -12.04
CA THR A 230 16.68 -0.38 -11.69
C THR A 230 15.93 -1.68 -11.36
N GLY A 231 14.60 -1.64 -11.28
CA GLY A 231 13.76 -2.80 -11.00
C GLY A 231 13.61 -3.11 -9.51
N ALA A 232 13.22 -4.35 -9.20
CA ALA A 232 12.94 -4.78 -7.84
C ALA A 232 14.21 -5.24 -7.09
N HIS A 233 14.32 -4.85 -5.82
CA HIS A 233 15.42 -5.27 -4.94
C HIS A 233 14.95 -5.42 -3.49
N VAL A 234 15.61 -6.32 -2.75
CA VAL A 234 15.29 -6.61 -1.35
C VAL A 234 16.17 -5.78 -0.43
N LEU A 235 15.54 -5.02 0.46
CA LEU A 235 16.16 -4.31 1.58
C LEU A 235 16.14 -5.23 2.79
N LYS A 236 17.33 -5.49 3.36
CA LYS A 236 17.49 -6.39 4.49
C LYS A 236 17.22 -5.66 5.80
N ALA A 237 16.31 -6.21 6.60
CA ALA A 237 16.09 -5.68 7.95
C ALA A 237 17.34 -5.91 8.81
N PRO A 238 17.69 -4.97 9.69
CA PRO A 238 18.79 -5.16 10.62
C PRO A 238 18.57 -6.40 11.51
N PRO A 239 19.63 -7.05 12.01
CA PRO A 239 19.49 -8.19 12.91
C PRO A 239 18.70 -7.81 14.17
N VAL A 240 17.89 -8.72 14.71
CA VAL A 240 17.24 -8.50 16.01
C VAL A 240 18.33 -8.59 17.07
N ILE A 241 18.71 -7.45 17.64
CA ILE A 241 19.53 -7.44 18.85
C ILE A 241 18.59 -7.78 20.00
N GLN A 242 18.71 -9.00 20.55
CA GLN A 242 18.07 -9.31 21.83
C GLN A 242 18.79 -8.51 22.92
N GLU A 243 18.27 -7.33 23.26
CA GLU A 243 18.74 -6.61 24.43
C GLU A 243 18.36 -7.43 25.68
N SER A 244 19.37 -8.00 26.34
CA SER A 244 19.24 -8.46 27.71
C SER A 244 18.88 -7.25 28.58
N ARG A 245 17.81 -7.40 29.37
CA ARG A 245 17.23 -6.41 30.29
C ARG A 245 18.18 -5.32 30.82
N ALA A 246 17.59 -4.12 30.84
CA ALA A 246 17.92 -2.94 31.64
C ALA A 246 19.08 -2.08 31.14
N GLN A 247 18.73 -1.02 30.41
CA GLN A 247 19.04 0.36 30.81
C GLN A 247 18.13 1.32 30.03
N SER A 248 17.70 2.39 30.70
CA SER A 248 16.82 3.43 30.16
C SER A 248 17.35 4.02 28.86
N VAL A 249 16.70 3.72 27.75
CA VAL A 249 17.03 4.30 26.45
C VAL A 249 16.28 5.62 26.31
N SER A 250 17.04 6.72 26.31
CA SER A 250 16.58 8.04 25.89
C SER A 250 15.96 7.97 24.48
N PRO A 251 14.94 8.77 24.14
CA PRO A 251 14.27 8.67 22.85
C PRO A 251 15.25 8.84 21.70
N VAL A 252 15.23 7.87 20.78
CA VAL A 252 15.99 7.88 19.53
C VAL A 252 15.74 9.21 18.83
N ARG A 253 16.79 10.03 18.69
CA ARG A 253 16.72 11.25 17.88
C ARG A 253 16.60 10.84 16.43
N PHE A 254 15.53 11.29 15.78
CA PHE A 254 15.36 11.24 14.33
C PHE A 254 16.63 11.74 13.62
N PRO A 255 17.10 11.06 12.56
CA PRO A 255 17.85 11.74 11.52
C PRO A 255 16.93 12.85 10.98
N THR A 256 17.40 14.10 10.99
CA THR A 256 16.70 15.23 10.38
C THR A 256 16.61 15.03 8.86
N LEU A 257 15.68 14.19 8.41
CA LEU A 257 15.32 13.99 7.00
C LEU A 257 14.53 15.18 6.43
N PHE A 258 14.06 16.07 7.30
CA PHE A 258 13.31 17.28 6.95
C PHE A 258 14.08 18.55 7.32
N ARG A 259 15.28 18.75 6.77
CA ARG A 259 15.88 20.10 6.71
C ARG A 259 15.55 20.74 5.38
N LYS A 260 14.66 21.74 5.40
CA LYS A 260 14.58 22.74 4.33
C LYS A 260 15.99 23.28 4.11
N LYS A 261 16.53 23.16 2.89
CA LYS A 261 17.59 24.07 2.47
C LYS A 261 16.92 25.45 2.39
N ALA A 262 17.23 26.30 3.35
CA ALA A 262 16.98 27.72 3.20
C ALA A 262 17.92 28.23 2.10
N THR A 263 17.33 28.70 1.02
CA THR A 263 17.94 29.65 0.05
C THR A 263 16.89 30.70 -0.23
#